data_AF-A0A920T6N0-F1
#
_entry.id   AF-A0A920T6N0-F1
#
_cell.length_a   1.000
_cell.length_b   1.000
_cell.length_c   1.000
_cell.angle_alpha   90.00
_cell.angle_beta   90.00
_cell.angle_gamma   90.00
#
_symmetry.space_group_name_H-M   'P 1'
#
loop_
_entity.id
_entity.type
_entity.pdbx_description
1 polymer ?
#
loop_
_entity_poly.entity_id
_entity_poly.type
_entity_poly.pdbx_seq_one_letter_code
_entity_poly.pdbx_strand_id
1 'polypeptide(L)'
;MNIWIKWLTIEVCNFFRLYSLLLIISLTFGQDRISFVRFYLKEQNYRSDIRLMASERHGQPYIQVFYNDLKMPIIKEWIDQQGETNKKEVLGYKGKKLIRRYFLNINQEPDSLIQFGKDEPWSQEFRKFFNTKSKDYFDGQESKFILNASSQIELIKFNNVQGMFYGEIDFIYDHLGLLIGEVWRSLPDQNIVRRFAYTIDMLTGKKEIWEYDAKGQEVSYVVLSQPPASQLYKTVPPRYGNRLDEISIILEDIRTNDLKIPFDVFIPKTDHDLMLLTNGDSLMIQVIDLGKQRVTFKIIGNSDQLTMPIYRVKSITSKYGERIFP
;
A
#
# COMPACT_ATOMS: atom_id res chain seq x y z
N MET A 1 47.05 44.73 -1.40
CA MET A 1 45.87 44.46 -0.55
C MET A 1 44.61 44.40 -1.41
N ASN A 2 44.40 43.32 -2.20
CA ASN A 2 43.14 43.18 -2.98
C ASN A 2 42.94 41.81 -3.68
N ILE A 3 43.96 40.95 -3.74
CA ILE A 3 43.84 39.62 -4.36
C ILE A 3 43.26 38.61 -3.35
N TRP A 4 43.69 38.69 -2.09
CA TRP A 4 43.20 37.83 -1.01
C TRP A 4 41.70 38.02 -0.71
N ILE A 5 41.22 39.27 -0.72
CA ILE A 5 39.79 39.57 -0.49
C ILE A 5 38.93 39.06 -1.65
N LYS A 6 39.39 39.20 -2.91
CA LYS A 6 38.70 38.64 -4.08
C LYS A 6 38.65 37.11 -4.05
N TRP A 7 39.72 36.47 -3.59
CA TRP A 7 39.78 35.01 -3.49
C TRP A 7 38.81 34.49 -2.41
N LEU A 8 38.77 35.16 -1.25
CA LEU A 8 37.85 34.84 -0.16
C LEU A 8 36.38 35.05 -0.54
N THR A 9 36.05 36.12 -1.29
CA THR A 9 34.66 36.37 -1.72
C THR A 9 34.19 35.38 -2.80
N ILE A 10 35.08 34.89 -3.67
CA ILE A 10 34.77 33.86 -4.67
C ILE A 10 34.53 32.50 -4.00
N GLU A 11 35.38 32.11 -3.05
CA GLU A 11 35.22 30.89 -2.24
C GLU A 11 33.89 30.90 -1.46
N VAL A 12 33.58 32.01 -0.78
CA VAL A 12 32.33 32.16 -0.01
C VAL A 12 31.10 32.17 -0.93
N CYS A 13 31.16 32.79 -2.12
CA CYS A 13 30.07 32.73 -3.10
C CYS A 13 29.87 31.33 -3.68
N ASN A 14 30.93 30.57 -3.91
CA ASN A 14 30.84 29.19 -4.38
C ASN A 14 30.30 28.25 -3.30
N PHE A 15 30.67 28.45 -2.03
CA PHE A 15 30.08 27.74 -0.91
C PHE A 15 28.58 28.03 -0.76
N PHE A 16 28.17 29.29 -0.88
CA PHE A 16 26.75 29.68 -0.82
C PHE A 16 25.95 29.11 -1.98
N ARG A 17 26.52 29.12 -3.20
CA ARG A 17 25.91 28.47 -4.38
C ARG A 17 25.76 26.97 -4.20
N LEU A 18 26.79 26.29 -3.70
CA LEU A 18 26.76 24.85 -3.42
C LEU A 18 25.69 24.51 -2.35
N TYR A 19 25.61 25.30 -1.29
CA TYR A 19 24.60 25.13 -0.24
C TYR A 19 23.18 25.38 -0.76
N SER A 20 22.98 26.41 -1.59
CA SER A 20 21.68 26.66 -2.22
C SER A 20 21.28 25.56 -3.20
N LEU A 21 22.25 24.97 -3.93
CA LEU A 21 22.01 23.85 -4.83
C LEU A 21 21.64 22.58 -4.06
N LEU A 22 22.33 22.29 -2.95
CA LEU A 22 22.02 21.18 -2.04
C LEU A 22 20.66 21.35 -1.36
N LEU A 23 20.28 22.57 -1.00
CA LEU A 23 18.98 22.88 -0.41
C LEU A 23 17.84 22.70 -1.43
N ILE A 24 18.04 23.11 -2.69
CA ILE A 24 17.09 22.85 -3.78
C ILE A 24 16.98 21.34 -4.08
N ILE A 25 18.10 20.61 -4.11
CA ILE A 25 18.10 19.15 -4.30
C ILE A 25 17.37 18.45 -3.13
N SER A 26 17.56 18.91 -1.89
CA SER A 26 16.84 18.37 -0.73
C SER A 26 15.32 18.60 -0.77
N LEU A 27 14.87 19.70 -1.39
CA LEU A 27 13.44 19.98 -1.62
C LEU A 27 12.85 19.13 -2.76
N THR A 28 13.67 18.58 -3.65
CA THR A 28 13.22 17.75 -4.78
C THR A 28 13.09 16.26 -4.46
N PHE A 29 13.56 15.80 -3.30
CA PHE A 29 13.20 14.48 -2.79
C PHE A 29 11.82 14.55 -2.15
N GLY A 30 10.80 14.62 -3.00
CA GLY A 30 9.42 14.43 -2.60
C GLY A 30 9.29 13.07 -1.93
N GLN A 31 9.24 13.06 -0.59
CA GLN A 31 8.67 11.95 0.13
C GLN A 31 7.24 11.76 -0.40
N ASP A 32 6.80 10.51 -0.56
CA ASP A 32 5.44 10.14 -0.96
C ASP A 32 4.41 10.57 0.09
N ARG A 33 4.26 11.89 0.25
CA ARG A 33 3.38 12.53 1.21
C ARG A 33 1.98 12.53 0.63
N ILE A 34 1.02 12.24 1.49
CA ILE A 34 -0.39 12.30 1.16
C ILE A 34 -0.80 13.76 1.03
N SER A 35 -1.43 14.10 -0.09
CA SER A 35 -1.86 15.45 -0.44
C SER A 35 -3.37 15.62 -0.40
N PHE A 36 -4.12 14.63 -0.86
CA PHE A 36 -5.59 14.66 -0.84
C PHE A 36 -6.19 13.25 -0.79
N VAL A 37 -7.48 13.17 -0.46
CA VAL A 37 -8.25 11.92 -0.42
C VAL A 37 -9.44 11.99 -1.40
N ARG A 38 -9.80 10.86 -1.99
CA ARG A 38 -11.05 10.68 -2.74
C ARG A 38 -11.79 9.45 -2.25
N PHE A 39 -13.11 9.47 -2.43
CA PHE A 39 -14.01 8.43 -1.95
C PHE A 39 -14.73 7.79 -3.14
N TYR A 40 -14.98 6.49 -3.05
CA TYR A 40 -15.62 5.71 -4.10
C TYR A 40 -16.53 4.67 -3.45
N LEU A 41 -17.68 4.39 -4.07
CA LEU A 41 -18.61 3.38 -3.54
C LEU A 41 -18.06 1.95 -3.61
N LYS A 42 -17.33 1.63 -4.69
CA LYS A 42 -16.79 0.29 -4.97
C LYS A 42 -15.59 0.37 -5.91
N GLU A 43 -14.89 -0.75 -6.08
CA GLU A 43 -13.66 -0.83 -6.88
C GLU A 43 -13.86 -0.40 -8.34
N GLN A 44 -15.03 -0.69 -8.93
CA GLN A 44 -15.38 -0.25 -10.29
C GLN A 44 -15.45 1.27 -10.41
N ASN A 45 -16.01 1.94 -9.39
CA ASN A 45 -16.10 3.39 -9.33
C ASN A 45 -14.71 4.02 -9.19
N TYR A 46 -13.84 3.42 -8.35
CA TYR A 46 -12.43 3.82 -8.26
C TYR A 46 -11.72 3.72 -9.62
N ARG A 47 -11.85 2.59 -10.32
CA ARG A 47 -11.25 2.38 -11.65
C ARG A 47 -11.73 3.37 -12.71
N SER A 48 -12.94 3.92 -12.52
CA SER A 48 -13.57 4.85 -13.47
C SER A 48 -13.56 6.31 -12.98
N ASP A 49 -12.88 6.60 -11.86
CA ASP A 49 -12.91 7.90 -11.13
C ASP A 49 -14.33 8.46 -10.86
N ILE A 50 -15.32 7.58 -10.61
CA ILE A 50 -16.68 7.97 -10.25
C ILE A 50 -16.74 8.18 -8.74
N ARG A 51 -16.62 9.43 -8.31
CA ARG A 51 -16.45 9.82 -6.91
C ARG A 51 -17.77 9.71 -6.13
N LEU A 52 -17.65 9.31 -4.87
CA LEU A 52 -18.72 9.28 -3.87
C LEU A 52 -18.75 10.63 -3.13
N MET A 53 -19.91 11.26 -3.07
CA MET A 53 -20.07 12.55 -2.37
C MET A 53 -20.08 12.36 -0.85
N ALA A 54 -19.75 13.41 -0.11
CA ALA A 54 -19.66 13.35 1.34
C ALA A 54 -21.00 13.01 2.03
N SER A 55 -22.10 13.53 1.52
CA SER A 55 -23.46 13.20 1.98
C SER A 55 -23.80 11.73 1.79
N GLU A 56 -23.23 11.06 0.79
CA GLU A 56 -23.57 9.69 0.43
C GLU A 56 -22.75 8.64 1.21
N ARG A 57 -21.79 9.08 2.05
CA ARG A 57 -20.90 8.16 2.80
C ARG A 57 -21.50 7.59 4.07
N HIS A 58 -22.50 8.26 4.64
CA HIS A 58 -23.01 7.89 5.95
C HIS A 58 -23.77 6.56 5.90
N GLY A 59 -23.43 5.63 6.81
CA GLY A 59 -24.08 4.32 6.91
C GLY A 59 -23.88 3.41 5.69
N GLN A 60 -22.97 3.78 4.78
CA GLN A 60 -22.65 3.03 3.57
C GLN A 60 -21.17 2.64 3.59
N PRO A 61 -20.82 1.40 3.25
CA PRO A 61 -19.42 1.05 3.08
C PRO A 61 -18.85 1.76 1.85
N TYR A 62 -17.60 2.19 1.92
CA TYR A 62 -16.94 2.89 0.82
C TYR A 62 -15.44 2.60 0.80
N ILE A 63 -14.80 3.03 -0.29
CA ILE A 63 -13.36 3.00 -0.48
C ILE A 63 -12.85 4.43 -0.38
N GLN A 64 -11.89 4.69 0.50
CA GLN A 64 -11.14 5.94 0.49
C GLN A 64 -9.74 5.71 -0.05
N VAL A 65 -9.27 6.62 -0.89
CA VAL A 65 -7.98 6.53 -1.54
C VAL A 65 -7.24 7.84 -1.34
N PHE A 66 -6.03 7.74 -0.79
CA PHE A 66 -5.12 8.85 -0.54
C PHE A 66 -4.16 8.97 -1.71
N TYR A 67 -3.91 10.20 -2.16
CA TYR A 67 -3.08 10.50 -3.32
C TYR A 67 -1.97 11.47 -2.94
N ASN A 68 -0.84 11.39 -3.64
CA ASN A 68 0.19 12.43 -3.62
C ASN A 68 -0.15 13.60 -4.56
N ASP A 69 0.73 14.60 -4.61
CA ASP A 69 0.62 15.79 -5.47
C ASP A 69 0.56 15.45 -6.96
N LEU A 70 1.13 14.31 -7.35
CA LEU A 70 1.11 13.80 -8.73
C LEU A 70 -0.19 13.06 -9.06
N LYS A 71 -1.18 13.06 -8.15
CA LYS A 71 -2.44 12.30 -8.25
C LYS A 71 -2.22 10.79 -8.39
N MET A 72 -1.12 10.28 -7.83
CA MET A 72 -0.87 8.84 -7.74
C MET A 72 -1.41 8.32 -6.40
N PRO A 73 -2.18 7.23 -6.39
CA PRO A 73 -2.75 6.68 -5.17
C PRO A 73 -1.64 6.04 -4.31
N ILE A 74 -1.53 6.40 -3.04
CA ILE A 74 -0.52 5.90 -2.09
C ILE A 74 -1.14 4.87 -1.14
N ILE A 75 -2.34 5.14 -0.65
CA ILE A 75 -3.06 4.28 0.29
C ILE A 75 -4.50 4.13 -0.19
N LYS A 76 -5.05 2.93 -0.08
CA LYS A 76 -6.46 2.63 -0.29
C LYS A 76 -6.99 1.87 0.91
N GLU A 77 -8.08 2.36 1.49
CA GLU A 77 -8.74 1.77 2.65
C GLU A 77 -10.19 1.45 2.32
N TRP A 78 -10.66 0.31 2.81
CA TRP A 78 -12.06 -0.09 2.74
C TRP A 78 -12.70 0.16 4.08
N ILE A 79 -13.67 1.06 4.07
CA ILE A 79 -14.40 1.52 5.25
C ILE A 79 -15.76 0.82 5.28
N ASP A 80 -16.14 0.30 6.45
CA ASP A 80 -17.45 -0.32 6.64
C ASP A 80 -18.56 0.71 6.93
N GLN A 81 -19.75 0.22 7.24
CA GLN A 81 -20.91 1.08 7.53
C GLN A 81 -20.76 1.84 8.86
N GLN A 82 -19.92 1.33 9.76
CA GLN A 82 -19.64 1.90 11.08
C GLN A 82 -18.54 2.96 11.01
N GLY A 83 -17.80 3.03 9.90
CA GLY A 83 -16.67 3.94 9.71
C GLY A 83 -15.32 3.31 10.04
N GLU A 84 -15.28 2.01 10.32
CA GLU A 84 -14.06 1.27 10.66
C GLU A 84 -13.35 0.77 9.40
N THR A 85 -12.01 0.68 9.49
CA THR A 85 -11.19 0.21 8.37
C THR A 85 -11.07 -1.32 8.40
N ASN A 86 -11.68 -1.99 7.42
CA ASN A 86 -11.62 -3.45 7.32
C ASN A 86 -10.37 -3.95 6.60
N LYS A 87 -9.85 -3.15 5.68
CA LYS A 87 -8.71 -3.52 4.83
C LYS A 87 -7.95 -2.28 4.44
N LYS A 88 -6.63 -2.41 4.40
CA LYS A 88 -5.74 -1.34 3.93
C LYS A 88 -4.78 -1.89 2.88
N GLU A 89 -4.59 -1.12 1.82
CA GLU A 89 -3.66 -1.39 0.72
C GLU A 89 -2.73 -0.19 0.57
N VAL A 90 -1.43 -0.43 0.60
CA VAL A 90 -0.37 0.56 0.38
C VAL A 90 0.26 0.32 -0.97
N LEU A 91 0.43 1.38 -1.76
CA LEU A 91 0.95 1.34 -3.12
C LEU A 91 2.33 2.00 -3.17
N GLY A 92 3.33 1.25 -3.62
CA GLY A 92 4.71 1.72 -3.72
C GLY A 92 5.16 1.92 -5.16
N TYR A 93 5.80 3.07 -5.42
CA TYR A 93 6.19 3.49 -6.76
C TYR A 93 7.70 3.64 -6.92
N LYS A 94 8.16 3.51 -8.17
CA LYS A 94 9.47 3.98 -8.63
C LYS A 94 9.23 5.01 -9.73
N GLY A 95 9.36 6.28 -9.39
CA GLY A 95 8.87 7.36 -10.25
C GLY A 95 7.35 7.26 -10.41
N LYS A 96 6.86 7.07 -11.63
CA LYS A 96 5.42 6.88 -11.92
C LYS A 96 4.98 5.42 -12.08
N LYS A 97 5.92 4.47 -11.99
CA LYS A 97 5.64 3.04 -12.17
C LYS A 97 5.29 2.41 -10.82
N LEU A 98 4.13 1.77 -10.72
CA LEU A 98 3.79 0.93 -9.58
C LEU A 98 4.72 -0.28 -9.56
N ILE A 99 5.43 -0.47 -8.45
CA ILE A 99 6.38 -1.58 -8.29
C ILE A 99 5.94 -2.56 -7.19
N ARG A 100 5.07 -2.14 -6.27
CA ARG A 100 4.58 -3.00 -5.19
C ARG A 100 3.20 -2.57 -4.67
N ARG A 101 2.44 -3.54 -4.19
CA ARG A 101 1.19 -3.36 -3.45
C ARG A 101 1.26 -4.20 -2.19
N TYR A 102 1.00 -3.59 -1.06
CA TYR A 102 1.10 -4.21 0.23
C TYR A 102 -0.26 -4.20 0.90
N PHE A 103 -0.69 -5.33 1.44
CA PHE A 103 -1.99 -5.51 2.04
C PHE A 103 -1.85 -5.72 3.54
N LEU A 104 -2.66 -4.98 4.28
CA LEU A 104 -2.72 -4.98 5.73
C LEU A 104 -4.08 -5.53 6.18
N ASN A 105 -4.05 -6.34 7.23
CA ASN A 105 -5.25 -6.83 7.91
C ASN A 105 -5.85 -5.74 8.82
N ILE A 106 -6.94 -6.09 9.53
CA ILE A 106 -7.68 -5.19 10.43
C ILE A 106 -6.79 -4.66 11.57
N ASN A 107 -5.80 -5.45 12.02
CA ASN A 107 -4.83 -5.07 13.05
C ASN A 107 -3.67 -4.23 12.51
N GLN A 108 -3.72 -3.84 11.23
CA GLN A 108 -2.60 -3.21 10.50
C GLN A 108 -1.34 -4.06 10.43
N GLU A 109 -1.49 -5.38 10.52
CA GLU A 109 -0.39 -6.32 10.33
C GLU A 109 -0.29 -6.75 8.85
N PRO A 110 0.92 -7.00 8.36
CA PRO A 110 1.15 -7.57 7.04
C PRO A 110 0.28 -8.80 6.76
N ASP A 111 -0.51 -8.79 5.70
CA ASP A 111 -1.27 -9.95 5.21
C ASP A 111 -0.60 -10.54 3.95
N SER A 112 -0.38 -9.70 2.95
CA SER A 112 0.23 -10.12 1.69
C SER A 112 0.92 -8.97 0.96
N LEU A 113 1.82 -9.31 0.04
CA LEU A 113 2.56 -8.37 -0.79
C LEU A 113 2.49 -8.82 -2.25
N ILE A 114 2.34 -7.88 -3.17
CA ILE A 114 2.51 -8.11 -4.59
C ILE A 114 3.65 -7.22 -5.07
N GLN A 115 4.61 -7.80 -5.77
CA GLN A 115 5.69 -7.08 -6.44
C GLN A 115 5.60 -7.27 -7.94
N PHE A 116 5.89 -6.21 -8.69
CA PHE A 116 5.71 -6.18 -10.14
C PHE A 116 7.01 -6.10 -10.90
N GLY A 117 7.01 -6.74 -12.07
CA GLY A 117 7.99 -6.54 -13.13
C GLY A 117 8.88 -7.74 -13.38
N LYS A 118 9.45 -7.77 -14.59
CA LYS A 118 10.40 -8.79 -15.03
C LYS A 118 11.68 -8.82 -14.19
N ASP A 119 11.98 -7.73 -13.49
CA ASP A 119 13.20 -7.58 -12.70
C ASP A 119 13.01 -7.95 -11.22
N GLU A 120 11.87 -8.54 -10.86
CA GLU A 120 11.62 -9.07 -9.52
C GLU A 120 12.55 -10.28 -9.26
N PRO A 121 13.37 -10.27 -8.18
CA PRO A 121 14.42 -11.26 -7.96
C PRO A 121 13.95 -12.72 -7.88
N TRP A 122 12.88 -13.02 -7.12
CA TRP A 122 12.40 -14.40 -6.93
C TRP A 122 11.89 -14.99 -8.24
N SER A 123 11.12 -14.21 -8.97
CA SER A 123 10.64 -14.54 -10.30
C SER A 123 11.79 -14.70 -11.30
N GLN A 124 12.84 -13.88 -11.23
CA GLN A 124 14.03 -14.04 -12.08
C GLN A 124 14.74 -15.37 -11.83
N GLU A 125 14.97 -15.72 -10.56
CA GLU A 125 15.59 -17.00 -10.20
C GLU A 125 14.71 -18.18 -10.61
N PHE A 126 13.41 -18.12 -10.33
CA PHE A 126 12.46 -19.17 -10.69
C PHE A 126 12.40 -19.44 -12.20
N ARG A 127 12.43 -18.39 -13.03
CA ARG A 127 12.39 -18.52 -14.48
C ARG A 127 13.63 -19.16 -15.10
N LYS A 128 14.78 -19.21 -14.39
CA LYS A 128 15.97 -19.91 -14.90
C LYS A 128 15.73 -21.41 -15.10
N PHE A 129 14.72 -21.96 -14.42
CA PHE A 129 14.35 -23.37 -14.53
C PHE A 129 13.31 -23.65 -15.64
N PHE A 130 12.75 -22.61 -16.27
CA PHE A 130 11.85 -22.74 -17.42
C PHE A 130 12.66 -22.80 -18.70
N ASN A 131 12.20 -23.61 -19.66
CA ASN A 131 12.85 -23.73 -20.95
C ASN A 131 12.70 -22.41 -21.72
N THR A 132 13.81 -21.74 -22.02
CA THR A 132 13.92 -20.38 -22.61
C THR A 132 13.30 -20.20 -24.01
N LYS A 133 12.58 -21.21 -24.51
CA LYS A 133 11.99 -21.24 -25.85
C LYS A 133 10.59 -20.62 -25.91
N SER A 134 9.88 -20.49 -24.78
CA SER A 134 8.65 -19.70 -24.75
C SER A 134 9.02 -18.22 -24.60
N LYS A 135 8.59 -17.39 -25.56
CA LYS A 135 8.61 -15.93 -25.43
C LYS A 135 7.51 -15.51 -24.43
N ASP A 136 7.60 -15.99 -23.21
CA ASP A 136 6.65 -15.60 -22.18
C ASP A 136 6.88 -14.13 -21.84
N TYR A 137 5.82 -13.34 -22.01
CA TYR A 137 5.85 -11.91 -21.80
C TYR A 137 5.82 -11.64 -20.28
N PHE A 138 7.00 -11.58 -19.67
CA PHE A 138 7.17 -11.33 -18.23
C PHE A 138 7.22 -9.84 -17.87
N ASP A 139 7.13 -8.94 -18.85
CA ASP A 139 7.04 -7.51 -18.54
C ASP A 139 5.68 -7.23 -17.89
N GLY A 140 5.71 -6.72 -16.66
CA GLY A 140 4.51 -6.55 -15.84
C GLY A 140 4.04 -7.79 -15.08
N GLN A 141 4.81 -8.89 -15.06
CA GLN A 141 4.50 -10.06 -14.23
C GLN A 141 4.34 -9.68 -12.75
N GLU A 142 3.58 -10.47 -12.00
CA GLU A 142 3.35 -10.24 -10.57
C GLU A 142 3.88 -11.43 -9.75
N SER A 143 4.55 -11.10 -8.65
CA SER A 143 4.98 -12.04 -7.61
C SER A 143 4.16 -11.75 -6.36
N LYS A 144 3.27 -12.65 -5.99
CA LYS A 144 2.43 -12.53 -4.80
C LYS A 144 3.01 -13.34 -3.65
N PHE A 145 3.39 -12.65 -2.59
CA PHE A 145 3.88 -13.20 -1.33
C PHE A 145 2.71 -13.26 -0.34
N ILE A 146 2.49 -14.45 0.22
CA ILE A 146 1.43 -14.74 1.18
C ILE A 146 2.10 -15.08 2.50
N LEU A 147 1.60 -14.50 3.59
CA LEU A 147 2.17 -14.67 4.92
C LEU A 147 1.33 -15.66 5.75
N ASN A 148 2.00 -16.40 6.63
CA ASN A 148 1.35 -17.22 7.65
C ASN A 148 0.93 -16.37 8.86
N ALA A 149 0.27 -17.00 9.83
CA ALA A 149 -0.17 -16.34 11.08
C ALA A 149 0.98 -15.74 11.91
N SER A 150 2.21 -16.22 11.72
CA SER A 150 3.42 -15.69 12.37
C SER A 150 4.08 -14.56 11.57
N SER A 151 3.40 -14.01 10.55
CA SER A 151 3.92 -12.96 9.65
C SER A 151 5.18 -13.38 8.86
N GLN A 152 5.37 -14.68 8.63
CA GLN A 152 6.45 -15.22 7.80
C GLN A 152 5.91 -15.60 6.43
N ILE A 153 6.73 -15.54 5.38
CA ILE A 153 6.28 -15.93 4.03
C ILE A 153 5.99 -17.41 4.01
N GLU A 154 4.76 -17.77 3.73
CA GLU A 154 4.35 -19.16 3.54
C GLU A 154 4.52 -19.58 2.08
N LEU A 155 4.16 -18.68 1.16
CA LEU A 155 4.00 -19.01 -0.24
C LEU A 155 4.27 -17.80 -1.13
N ILE A 156 5.01 -18.04 -2.22
CA ILE A 156 5.11 -17.11 -3.35
C ILE A 156 4.39 -17.71 -4.53
N LYS A 157 3.52 -16.94 -5.18
CA LYS A 157 2.90 -17.31 -6.46
C LYS A 157 3.31 -16.34 -7.54
N PHE A 158 3.65 -16.87 -8.70
CA PHE A 158 4.01 -16.07 -9.86
C PHE A 158 2.96 -16.17 -10.95
N ASN A 159 2.50 -15.02 -11.45
CA ASN A 159 1.58 -14.92 -12.58
C ASN A 159 2.12 -13.97 -13.65
N ASN A 160 1.79 -14.27 -14.91
CA ASN A 160 2.07 -13.36 -16.01
C ASN A 160 0.99 -12.28 -16.13
N VAL A 161 1.19 -11.32 -17.05
CA VAL A 161 0.21 -10.24 -17.31
C VAL A 161 -1.16 -10.72 -17.79
N GLN A 162 -1.26 -11.96 -18.25
CA GLN A 162 -2.53 -12.58 -18.66
C GLN A 162 -3.26 -13.25 -17.48
N GLY A 163 -2.67 -13.21 -16.28
CA GLY A 163 -3.21 -13.84 -15.07
C GLY A 163 -2.97 -15.33 -14.97
N MET A 164 -2.15 -15.92 -15.85
CA MET A 164 -1.79 -17.34 -15.77
C MET A 164 -0.66 -17.55 -14.78
N PHE A 165 -0.88 -18.46 -13.82
CA PHE A 165 0.15 -18.87 -12.87
C PHE A 165 1.13 -19.82 -13.54
N TYR A 166 2.42 -19.51 -13.44
CA TYR A 166 3.48 -20.34 -14.02
C TYR A 166 4.34 -21.02 -12.95
N GLY A 167 4.24 -20.60 -11.69
CA GLY A 167 4.82 -21.35 -10.60
C GLY A 167 4.62 -20.78 -9.22
N GLU A 168 5.14 -21.52 -8.26
CA GLU A 168 5.03 -21.20 -6.84
C GLU A 168 6.24 -21.72 -6.05
N ILE A 169 6.47 -21.13 -4.88
CA ILE A 169 7.49 -21.52 -3.91
C ILE A 169 6.84 -21.58 -2.53
N ASP A 170 6.83 -22.76 -1.90
CA ASP A 170 6.45 -22.91 -0.49
C ASP A 170 7.66 -22.80 0.41
N PHE A 171 7.45 -22.22 1.58
CA PHE A 171 8.44 -22.09 2.64
C PHE A 171 8.01 -22.92 3.85
N ILE A 172 8.92 -23.74 4.34
CA ILE A 172 8.66 -24.68 5.44
C ILE A 172 9.45 -24.22 6.65
N TYR A 173 8.75 -24.00 7.76
CA TYR A 173 9.33 -23.59 9.03
C TYR A 173 9.22 -24.70 10.08
N ASP A 174 10.16 -24.72 11.02
CA ASP A 174 10.03 -25.55 12.21
C ASP A 174 9.15 -24.89 13.29
N HIS A 175 8.99 -25.58 14.41
CA HIS A 175 8.21 -25.10 15.56
C HIS A 175 8.81 -23.86 16.26
N LEU A 176 10.08 -23.53 15.99
CA LEU A 176 10.76 -22.33 16.49
C LEU A 176 10.66 -21.16 15.50
N GLY A 177 10.04 -21.38 14.33
CA GLY A 177 9.91 -20.38 13.27
C GLY A 177 11.16 -20.24 12.41
N LEU A 178 12.10 -21.18 12.45
CA LEU A 178 13.28 -21.19 11.58
C LEU A 178 12.92 -21.80 10.23
N LEU A 179 13.37 -21.16 9.14
CA LEU A 179 13.18 -21.68 7.78
C LEU A 179 14.04 -22.95 7.62
N ILE A 180 13.40 -24.09 7.38
CA ILE A 180 14.04 -25.40 7.23
C ILE A 180 13.96 -25.95 5.81
N GLY A 181 13.12 -25.38 4.96
CA GLY A 181 13.12 -25.76 3.55
C GLY A 181 12.27 -24.90 2.63
N GLU A 182 12.47 -25.11 1.34
CA GLU A 182 11.68 -24.53 0.25
C GLU A 182 11.32 -25.59 -0.79
N VAL A 183 10.13 -25.50 -1.36
CA VAL A 183 9.69 -26.37 -2.45
C VAL A 183 9.20 -25.53 -3.62
N TRP A 184 9.86 -25.67 -4.76
CA TRP A 184 9.58 -24.87 -5.94
C TRP A 184 8.79 -25.73 -6.92
N ARG A 185 7.60 -25.28 -7.34
CA ARG A 185 6.72 -26.01 -8.27
C ARG A 185 6.37 -25.20 -9.48
N SER A 186 6.46 -25.82 -10.64
CA SER A 186 5.91 -25.28 -11.88
C SER A 186 4.38 -25.45 -11.91
N LEU A 187 3.68 -24.45 -12.44
CA LEU A 187 2.24 -24.48 -12.64
C LEU A 187 1.92 -24.43 -14.14
N PRO A 188 0.81 -25.06 -14.58
CA PRO A 188 -0.25 -25.67 -13.76
C PRO A 188 0.04 -27.11 -13.30
N ASP A 189 1.05 -27.78 -13.85
CA ASP A 189 1.25 -29.22 -13.67
C ASP A 189 1.71 -29.66 -12.27
N GLN A 190 2.05 -28.71 -11.39
CA GLN A 190 2.56 -28.92 -10.04
C GLN A 190 3.84 -29.77 -9.97
N ASN A 191 4.60 -29.84 -11.06
CA ASN A 191 5.87 -30.55 -11.06
C ASN A 191 6.88 -29.80 -10.21
N ILE A 192 7.51 -30.51 -9.27
CA ILE A 192 8.58 -29.97 -8.44
C ILE A 192 9.81 -29.74 -9.33
N VAL A 193 10.31 -28.51 -9.34
CA VAL A 193 11.49 -28.12 -10.13
C VAL A 193 12.76 -28.12 -9.29
N ARG A 194 12.65 -27.70 -8.02
CA ARG A 194 13.75 -27.60 -7.06
C ARG A 194 13.25 -27.75 -5.63
N ARG A 195 14.13 -28.19 -4.74
CA ARG A 195 13.92 -28.16 -3.29
C ARG A 195 15.18 -27.63 -2.62
N PHE A 196 15.00 -26.87 -1.54
CA PHE A 196 16.09 -26.48 -0.66
C PHE A 196 15.81 -26.99 0.74
N ALA A 197 16.86 -27.43 1.44
CA ALA A 197 16.80 -27.76 2.85
C ALA A 197 17.82 -26.91 3.60
N TYR A 198 17.43 -26.46 4.80
CA TYR A 198 18.22 -25.57 5.62
C TYR A 198 18.39 -26.15 7.02
N THR A 199 19.61 -26.05 7.54
CA THR A 199 19.92 -26.32 8.94
C THR A 199 20.64 -25.13 9.53
N ILE A 200 20.22 -24.69 10.71
CA ILE A 200 20.84 -23.58 11.43
C ILE A 200 21.27 -24.09 12.80
N ASP A 201 22.56 -24.00 13.08
CA ASP A 201 23.10 -24.20 14.42
C ASP A 201 23.10 -22.85 15.15
N MET A 202 22.17 -22.69 16.09
CA MET A 202 21.98 -21.46 16.85
C MET A 202 23.15 -21.14 17.80
N LEU A 203 23.96 -22.14 18.18
CA LEU A 203 25.11 -21.93 19.06
C LEU A 203 26.32 -21.38 18.29
N THR A 204 26.51 -21.85 17.07
CA THR A 204 27.68 -21.48 16.24
C THR A 204 27.35 -20.45 15.16
N GLY A 205 26.06 -20.17 14.92
CA GLY A 205 25.60 -19.34 13.80
C GLY A 205 25.86 -19.97 12.44
N LYS A 206 26.18 -21.28 12.39
CA LYS A 206 26.45 -22.01 11.15
C LYS A 206 25.14 -22.32 10.45
N LYS A 207 25.03 -21.93 9.18
CA LYS A 207 23.89 -22.24 8.31
C LYS A 207 24.33 -23.16 7.19
N GLU A 208 23.65 -24.27 7.04
CA GLU A 208 23.86 -25.25 5.98
C GLU A 208 22.69 -25.24 5.01
N ILE A 209 22.99 -25.36 3.72
CA ILE A 209 22.03 -25.27 2.62
C ILE A 209 22.25 -26.44 1.67
N TRP A 210 21.25 -27.28 1.49
CA TRP A 210 21.23 -28.32 0.45
C TRP A 210 20.26 -27.92 -0.64
N GLU A 211 20.65 -28.16 -1.89
CA GLU A 211 19.81 -28.01 -3.06
C GLU A 211 19.56 -29.37 -3.70
N TYR A 212 18.30 -29.67 -4.02
CA TYR A 212 17.90 -30.88 -4.73
C TYR A 212 17.19 -30.55 -6.04
N ASP A 213 17.42 -31.39 -7.05
CA ASP A 213 16.72 -31.29 -8.33
C ASP A 213 15.28 -31.82 -8.25
N ALA A 214 14.58 -31.79 -9.40
CA ALA A 214 13.23 -32.31 -9.56
C ALA A 214 13.09 -33.79 -9.13
N LYS A 215 14.14 -34.61 -9.33
CA LYS A 215 14.18 -36.04 -8.99
C LYS A 215 14.58 -36.28 -7.53
N GLY A 216 14.93 -35.24 -6.77
CA GLY A 216 15.40 -35.33 -5.39
C GLY A 216 16.88 -35.69 -5.26
N GLN A 217 17.67 -35.53 -6.32
CA GLN A 217 19.13 -35.72 -6.28
C GLN A 217 19.79 -34.44 -5.78
N GLU A 218 20.78 -34.57 -4.89
CA GLU A 218 21.57 -33.43 -4.42
C GLU A 218 22.33 -32.79 -5.59
N VAL A 219 22.19 -31.48 -5.73
CA VAL A 219 22.86 -30.68 -6.75
C VAL A 219 23.94 -29.80 -6.15
N SER A 220 23.72 -29.31 -4.92
CA SER A 220 24.64 -28.41 -4.25
C SER A 220 24.52 -28.55 -2.74
N TYR A 221 25.65 -28.34 -2.05
CA TYR A 221 25.75 -28.23 -0.61
C TYR A 221 26.65 -27.05 -0.25
N VAL A 222 26.14 -26.13 0.55
CA VAL A 222 26.84 -24.90 0.94
C VAL A 222 26.75 -24.72 2.45
N VAL A 223 27.88 -24.32 3.05
CA VAL A 223 27.97 -23.98 4.47
C VAL A 223 28.36 -22.51 4.60
N LEU A 224 27.57 -21.76 5.35
CA LEU A 224 27.80 -20.38 5.72
C LEU A 224 28.13 -20.33 7.21
N SER A 225 29.23 -19.69 7.57
CA SER A 225 29.60 -19.43 8.96
C SER A 225 29.67 -17.92 9.21
N GLN A 226 29.20 -17.50 10.38
CA GLN A 226 29.28 -16.11 10.77
C GLN A 226 30.75 -15.75 11.06
N PRO A 227 31.31 -14.69 10.44
CA PRO A 227 32.65 -14.23 10.79
C PRO A 227 32.69 -13.70 12.22
N PRO A 228 33.85 -13.75 12.90
CA PRO A 228 33.99 -13.30 14.29
C PRO A 228 33.57 -11.83 14.44
N ALA A 229 33.01 -11.49 15.60
CA ALA A 229 32.41 -10.16 15.85
C ALA A 229 33.36 -8.98 15.60
N SER A 230 34.67 -9.19 15.76
CA SER A 230 35.71 -8.19 15.48
C SER A 230 35.87 -7.84 13.98
N GLN A 231 35.36 -8.70 13.09
CA GLN A 231 35.37 -8.55 11.63
C GLN A 231 34.01 -8.10 11.07
N LEU A 232 32.99 -7.98 11.92
CA LEU A 232 31.69 -7.43 11.51
C LEU A 232 31.83 -5.93 11.24
N TYR A 233 31.31 -5.49 10.09
CA TYR A 233 31.35 -4.08 9.71
C TYR A 233 30.60 -3.20 10.72
N LYS A 234 31.18 -2.04 11.07
CA LYS A 234 30.52 -1.01 11.90
C LYS A 234 29.41 -0.25 11.15
N THR A 235 29.36 -0.39 9.83
CA THR A 235 28.38 0.19 8.92
C THR A 235 27.78 -0.93 8.08
N VAL A 236 26.48 -0.87 7.80
CA VAL A 236 25.81 -1.87 6.95
C VAL A 236 26.58 -2.00 5.63
N PRO A 237 27.08 -3.19 5.27
CA PRO A 237 27.88 -3.35 4.05
C PRO A 237 27.03 -3.04 2.83
N PRO A 238 27.60 -2.44 1.77
CA PRO A 238 26.88 -2.21 0.54
C PRO A 238 26.47 -3.57 -0.06
N ARG A 239 25.17 -3.72 -0.35
CA ARG A 239 24.59 -4.95 -0.90
C ARG A 239 24.95 -5.09 -2.39
N TYR A 240 26.13 -5.62 -2.69
CA TYR A 240 26.51 -6.07 -4.02
C TYR A 240 26.41 -7.59 -4.10
N GLY A 241 25.75 -8.15 -5.13
CA GLY A 241 25.61 -9.60 -5.30
C GLY A 241 24.18 -10.10 -5.07
N ASN A 242 23.99 -11.18 -4.29
CA ASN A 242 22.69 -11.84 -4.06
C ASN A 242 21.58 -10.82 -3.75
N ARG A 243 20.64 -10.68 -4.71
CA ARG A 243 19.52 -9.73 -4.69
C ARG A 243 18.21 -10.33 -4.24
N LEU A 244 18.20 -11.59 -3.80
CA LEU A 244 17.08 -12.10 -3.03
C LEU A 244 17.13 -11.35 -1.70
N ASP A 245 16.63 -10.12 -1.69
CA ASP A 245 16.41 -9.38 -0.46
C ASP A 245 15.59 -10.31 0.44
N GLU A 246 16.06 -10.53 1.67
CA GLU A 246 15.26 -11.24 2.64
C GLU A 246 13.94 -10.48 2.73
N ILE A 247 12.84 -11.12 2.32
CA ILE A 247 11.54 -10.44 2.24
C ILE A 247 11.14 -9.91 3.62
N SER A 248 11.65 -10.50 4.71
CA SER A 248 11.59 -9.97 6.08
C SER A 248 12.09 -8.52 6.18
N ILE A 249 13.15 -8.15 5.44
CA ILE A 249 13.66 -6.78 5.35
C ILE A 249 12.69 -5.89 4.57
N ILE A 250 12.10 -6.39 3.48
CA ILE A 250 11.08 -5.64 2.74
C ILE A 250 9.86 -5.39 3.64
N LEU A 251 9.44 -6.40 4.41
CA LEU A 251 8.36 -6.28 5.39
C LEU A 251 8.72 -5.27 6.48
N GLU A 252 9.95 -5.29 6.99
CA GLU A 252 10.44 -4.35 8.01
C GLU A 252 10.54 -2.92 7.47
N ASP A 253 11.06 -2.72 6.26
CA ASP A 253 11.08 -1.43 5.57
C ASP A 253 9.66 -0.87 5.40
N ILE A 254 8.67 -1.73 5.17
CA ILE A 254 7.26 -1.32 5.07
C ILE A 254 6.69 -0.97 6.45
N ARG A 255 6.97 -1.77 7.50
CA ARG A 255 6.53 -1.49 8.87
C ARG A 255 7.12 -0.19 9.41
N THR A 256 8.36 0.10 9.05
CA THR A 256 9.10 1.29 9.50
C THR A 256 8.78 2.54 8.68
N ASN A 257 8.35 2.39 7.41
CA ASN A 257 7.78 3.49 6.63
C ASN A 257 6.38 3.83 7.15
N ASP A 258 6.35 4.60 8.24
CA ASP A 258 5.16 5.15 8.86
C ASP A 258 4.47 6.17 7.93
N LEU A 259 3.63 5.66 7.02
CA LEU A 259 2.78 6.49 6.15
C LEU A 259 1.62 7.06 6.97
N LYS A 260 1.94 8.02 7.85
CA LYS A 260 0.94 8.77 8.61
C LYS A 260 0.05 9.55 7.66
N ILE A 261 -1.26 9.36 7.79
CA ILE A 261 -2.25 10.22 7.14
C ILE A 261 -2.20 11.57 7.89
N PRO A 262 -1.81 12.67 7.23
CA PRO A 262 -1.49 13.92 7.91
C PRO A 262 -2.73 14.76 8.28
N PHE A 263 -3.93 14.25 8.02
CA PHE A 263 -5.20 14.91 8.28
C PHE A 263 -6.28 13.91 8.66
N ASP A 264 -7.25 14.34 9.47
CA ASP A 264 -8.41 13.53 9.78
C ASP A 264 -9.32 13.41 8.55
N VAL A 265 -9.72 12.19 8.23
CA VAL A 265 -10.71 11.96 7.18
C VAL A 265 -12.09 12.25 7.73
N PHE A 266 -12.50 13.51 7.64
CA PHE A 266 -13.76 13.98 8.19
C PHE A 266 -14.96 13.54 7.32
N ILE A 267 -15.90 12.82 7.93
CA ILE A 267 -17.27 12.72 7.41
C ILE A 267 -18.02 13.93 7.98
N PRO A 268 -18.49 14.88 7.15
CA PRO A 268 -19.23 16.03 7.64
C PRO A 268 -20.48 15.60 8.37
N LYS A 269 -20.44 15.78 9.70
CA LYS A 269 -21.60 15.81 10.57
C LYS A 269 -21.99 17.27 10.70
N THR A 270 -23.18 17.63 10.27
CA THR A 270 -23.76 18.93 10.63
C THR A 270 -24.54 18.72 11.93
N ASP A 271 -24.69 19.74 12.78
CA ASP A 271 -25.50 19.58 14.00
C ASP A 271 -27.01 19.52 13.69
N HIS A 272 -27.37 19.92 12.46
CA HIS A 272 -28.74 20.14 12.00
C HIS A 272 -28.95 19.65 10.58
N ASP A 273 -30.21 19.42 10.22
CA ASP A 273 -30.58 18.99 8.88
C ASP A 273 -30.49 20.17 7.91
N LEU A 274 -30.14 19.94 6.65
CA LEU A 274 -30.06 20.93 5.60
C LEU A 274 -31.22 20.76 4.63
N MET A 275 -32.10 21.75 4.55
CA MET A 275 -33.16 21.84 3.56
C MET A 275 -32.74 22.73 2.39
N LEU A 276 -32.70 22.18 1.19
CA LEU A 276 -32.50 22.90 -0.06
C LEU A 276 -33.86 23.16 -0.71
N LEU A 277 -34.13 24.41 -1.08
CA LEU A 277 -35.34 24.83 -1.76
C LEU A 277 -35.18 24.79 -3.29
N THR A 278 -36.30 24.73 -4.00
CA THR A 278 -36.35 24.70 -5.47
C THR A 278 -35.80 25.96 -6.13
N ASN A 279 -35.85 27.09 -5.44
CA ASN A 279 -35.26 28.36 -5.88
C ASN A 279 -33.73 28.43 -5.67
N GLY A 280 -33.12 27.41 -5.05
CA GLY A 280 -31.68 27.34 -4.80
C GLY A 280 -31.26 27.77 -3.39
N ASP A 281 -32.16 28.31 -2.58
CA ASP A 281 -31.86 28.70 -1.20
C ASP A 281 -31.65 27.47 -0.29
N SER A 282 -30.83 27.62 0.74
CA SER A 282 -30.56 26.58 1.72
C SER A 282 -30.87 27.04 3.14
N LEU A 283 -31.54 26.20 3.91
CA LEU A 283 -31.94 26.44 5.30
C LEU A 283 -31.40 25.33 6.20
N MET A 284 -30.79 25.70 7.31
CA MET A 284 -30.52 24.76 8.41
C MET A 284 -31.78 24.60 9.24
N ILE A 285 -32.25 23.36 9.39
CA ILE A 285 -33.53 23.05 10.00
C ILE A 285 -33.46 21.87 10.96
N GLN A 286 -34.51 21.74 11.77
CA GLN A 286 -34.87 20.50 12.46
C GLN A 286 -36.19 20.02 11.85
N VAL A 287 -36.18 18.85 11.19
CA VAL A 287 -37.40 18.26 10.64
C VAL A 287 -38.29 17.78 11.80
N ILE A 288 -39.57 18.16 11.77
CA ILE A 288 -40.58 17.71 12.75
C ILE A 288 -41.46 16.64 12.13
N ASP A 289 -41.95 16.88 10.91
CA ASP A 289 -42.82 15.94 10.20
C ASP A 289 -42.65 16.08 8.68
N LEU A 290 -42.63 14.94 7.99
CA LEU A 290 -42.49 14.83 6.54
C LEU A 290 -43.76 14.20 5.95
N GLY A 291 -44.80 15.00 5.76
CA GLY A 291 -46.07 14.55 5.18
C GLY A 291 -46.03 14.45 3.65
N LYS A 292 -47.05 13.80 3.05
CA LYS A 292 -47.14 13.60 1.59
C LYS A 292 -47.24 14.88 0.75
N GLN A 293 -47.74 15.98 1.32
CA GLN A 293 -47.96 17.24 0.61
C GLN A 293 -47.24 18.44 1.24
N ARG A 294 -46.77 18.31 2.49
CA ARG A 294 -46.22 19.41 3.28
C ARG A 294 -45.11 18.88 4.19
N VAL A 295 -44.11 19.71 4.40
CA VAL A 295 -43.02 19.47 5.35
C VAL A 295 -43.15 20.46 6.50
N THR A 296 -43.02 19.97 7.72
CA THR A 296 -43.06 20.75 8.95
C THR A 296 -41.68 20.72 9.61
N PHE A 297 -41.13 21.89 9.90
CA PHE A 297 -39.75 22.03 10.36
C PHE A 297 -39.57 23.29 11.22
N LYS A 298 -38.45 23.37 11.95
CA LYS A 298 -37.97 24.58 12.63
C LYS A 298 -36.69 25.06 11.98
N ILE A 299 -36.54 26.36 11.76
CA ILE A 299 -35.26 26.95 11.32
C ILE A 299 -34.36 27.10 12.54
N ILE A 300 -33.10 26.72 12.41
CA ILE A 300 -32.13 26.85 13.50
C ILE A 300 -31.93 28.33 13.84
N GLY A 301 -32.04 28.67 15.12
CA GLY A 301 -32.05 30.05 15.62
C GLY A 301 -33.44 30.70 15.70
N ASN A 302 -34.49 29.99 15.27
CA ASN A 302 -35.89 30.41 15.44
C ASN A 302 -36.68 29.35 16.24
N SER A 303 -37.53 29.79 17.15
CA SER A 303 -38.41 28.92 17.94
C SER A 303 -39.63 28.43 17.16
N ASP A 304 -40.00 29.14 16.09
CA ASP A 304 -41.26 28.95 15.41
C ASP A 304 -41.27 27.71 14.51
N GLN A 305 -42.37 26.98 14.59
CA GLN A 305 -42.64 25.85 13.72
C GLN A 305 -43.24 26.35 12.41
N LEU A 306 -42.58 26.02 11.30
CA LEU A 306 -42.98 26.41 9.96
C LEU A 306 -43.47 25.19 9.17
N THR A 307 -44.40 25.43 8.26
CA THR A 307 -44.91 24.41 7.35
C THR A 307 -44.85 24.90 5.92
N MET A 308 -44.19 24.14 5.05
CA MET A 308 -44.04 24.48 3.62
C MET A 308 -44.63 23.39 2.73
N PRO A 309 -45.24 23.75 1.57
CA PRO A 309 -45.61 22.76 0.57
C PRO A 309 -44.40 21.99 0.03
N ILE A 310 -44.53 20.68 -0.10
CA ILE A 310 -43.41 19.77 -0.42
C ILE A 310 -42.78 20.06 -1.80
N TYR A 311 -43.57 20.54 -2.76
CA TYR A 311 -43.09 20.90 -4.11
C TYR A 311 -42.10 22.07 -4.12
N ARG A 312 -42.01 22.86 -3.04
CA ARG A 312 -41.03 23.95 -2.91
C ARG A 312 -39.68 23.47 -2.38
N VAL A 313 -39.64 22.28 -1.80
CA VAL A 313 -38.44 21.68 -1.25
C VAL A 313 -37.76 20.85 -2.34
N LYS A 314 -36.48 21.11 -2.59
CA LYS A 314 -35.66 20.38 -3.56
C LYS A 314 -34.96 19.18 -2.93
N SER A 315 -34.49 19.31 -1.69
CA SER A 315 -34.02 18.19 -0.88
C SER A 315 -33.91 18.52 0.60
N ILE A 316 -33.89 17.50 1.46
CA ILE A 316 -33.58 17.55 2.88
C ILE A 316 -32.51 16.51 3.15
N THR A 317 -31.41 16.94 3.71
CA THR A 317 -30.30 16.10 4.15
C THR A 317 -30.23 16.16 5.67
N SER A 318 -30.31 15.00 6.32
CA SER A 318 -30.13 14.81 7.75
C SER A 318 -28.82 15.43 8.23
N LYS A 319 -28.77 15.78 9.51
CA LYS A 319 -27.57 16.13 10.26
C LYS A 319 -26.44 15.08 10.14
N TYR A 320 -26.80 13.84 9.81
CA TYR A 320 -25.87 12.75 9.55
C TYR A 320 -25.46 12.60 8.08
N GLY A 321 -25.94 13.45 7.17
CA GLY A 321 -25.66 13.38 5.73
C GLY A 321 -26.65 12.53 4.92
N GLU A 322 -27.54 11.78 5.58
CA GLU A 322 -28.59 10.98 4.92
C GLU A 322 -29.61 11.85 4.20
N ARG A 323 -29.98 11.53 2.95
CA ARG A 323 -31.01 12.26 2.22
C ARG A 323 -32.40 11.75 2.61
N ILE A 324 -33.16 12.59 3.31
CA ILE A 324 -34.50 12.28 3.85
C ILE A 324 -35.60 12.64 2.82
N PHE A 325 -35.30 13.59 1.92
CA PHE A 325 -36.25 14.08 0.92
C PHE A 325 -35.53 14.78 -0.25
N PRO A 326 -36.09 14.81 -1.48
CA PRO A 326 -36.68 13.61 -2.02
C PRO A 326 -35.69 12.46 -1.86
#